data_AF-A0A9P8DAW5-F1
#
_entry.id   AF-A0A9P8DAW5-F1
#
_cell.length_a   1.000
_cell.length_b   1.000
_cell.length_c   1.000
_cell.angle_alpha   90.00
_cell.angle_beta   90.00
_cell.angle_gamma   90.00
#
_symmetry.space_group_name_H-M   'P 1'
#
loop_
_entity.id
_entity.type
_entity.pdbx_description
1 polymer ?
#
loop_
_entity_poly.entity_id
_entity_poly.type
_entity_poly.pdbx_seq_one_letter_code
_entity_poly.pdbx_strand_id
1 'polypeptide(L)'
;MSEFKGDDFSNNLFSDLAPLLTLFGEQVTKQFLSMSMGWADNILLAMGPLGVITIVVSAIRVGGDKRLRALIGRARESQSVAEQELLSSTSENVCEMWNGQQIVRLIGDSEELKTLIATRDGAVYDIQTAMENELLTFKKDCHLDAEELRVLSNAAPNLALNVPNATAHLYELWGWAALSVLLQLFALVFPALATFFWQWENGGSTVQSYGYPCFSVGTVCLIMGIMMCGHVIEGVTEEIELQVSNDNAGKDAMIFCYQRGRTVGEQHFPSCAIFNSESVIKISRIGHNTKDYV
;
A
#
# COMPACT_ATOMS: atom_id res chain seq x y z
N MET A 1 -42.47 22.17 -16.15
CA MET A 1 -41.39 22.60 -15.24
C MET A 1 -41.29 21.55 -14.14
N SER A 2 -40.59 20.45 -14.43
CA SER A 2 -40.24 19.42 -13.46
C SER A 2 -38.74 19.23 -13.58
N GLU A 3 -38.02 20.16 -12.95
CA GLU A 3 -36.62 20.00 -12.59
C GLU A 3 -36.48 18.62 -11.93
N PHE A 4 -35.59 17.79 -12.46
CA PHE A 4 -35.42 16.43 -11.97
C PHE A 4 -34.90 16.54 -10.54
N LYS A 5 -35.75 16.26 -9.54
CA LYS A 5 -35.43 16.29 -8.10
C LYS A 5 -34.13 15.53 -7.73
N GLY A 6 -33.64 14.67 -8.63
CA GLY A 6 -32.40 13.93 -8.49
C GLY A 6 -31.13 14.76 -8.63
N ASP A 7 -31.09 15.83 -9.43
CA ASP A 7 -29.88 16.65 -9.61
C ASP A 7 -29.61 17.50 -8.36
N ASP A 8 -30.65 18.15 -7.83
CA ASP A 8 -30.59 18.84 -6.54
C ASP A 8 -30.30 17.88 -5.40
N PHE A 9 -30.90 16.68 -5.41
CA PHE A 9 -30.63 15.67 -4.39
C PHE A 9 -29.17 15.19 -4.46
N SER A 10 -28.62 14.90 -5.65
CA SER A 10 -27.24 14.44 -5.80
C SER A 10 -26.23 15.53 -5.47
N ASN A 11 -26.49 16.78 -5.85
CA ASN A 11 -25.61 17.90 -5.56
C ASN A 11 -25.62 18.25 -4.06
N ASN A 12 -26.80 18.26 -3.42
CA ASN A 12 -26.90 18.49 -1.98
C ASN A 12 -26.30 17.31 -1.19
N LEU A 13 -26.59 16.06 -1.58
CA LEU A 13 -26.00 14.88 -0.95
C LEU A 13 -24.48 14.85 -1.10
N PHE A 14 -23.94 15.17 -2.29
CA PHE A 14 -22.50 15.20 -2.50
C PHE A 14 -21.85 16.34 -1.71
N SER A 15 -22.44 17.53 -1.67
CA SER A 15 -21.91 18.65 -0.89
C SER A 15 -21.98 18.41 0.62
N ASP A 16 -23.04 17.75 1.10
CA ASP A 16 -23.25 17.42 2.51
C ASP A 16 -22.37 16.23 2.96
N LEU A 17 -22.13 15.26 2.08
CA LEU A 17 -21.28 14.09 2.35
C LEU A 17 -19.82 14.30 1.97
N ALA A 18 -19.45 15.31 1.18
CA ALA A 18 -18.07 15.54 0.75
C ALA A 18 -17.06 15.59 1.92
N PRO A 19 -17.34 16.27 3.06
CA PRO A 19 -16.45 16.23 4.22
C PRO A 19 -16.30 14.82 4.81
N LEU A 20 -17.39 14.06 4.90
CA LEU A 20 -17.38 12.69 5.42
C LEU A 20 -16.67 11.73 4.47
N LEU A 21 -16.97 11.80 3.17
CA LEU A 21 -16.32 11.00 2.13
C LEU A 21 -14.81 11.27 2.09
N THR A 22 -14.41 12.52 2.30
CA THR A 22 -12.99 12.91 2.40
C THR A 22 -12.33 12.33 3.64
N LEU A 23 -13.01 12.40 4.81
CA LEU A 23 -12.49 11.88 6.07
C LEU A 23 -12.38 10.35 6.07
N PHE A 24 -13.40 9.66 5.54
CA PHE A 24 -13.36 8.20 5.36
C PHE A 24 -12.33 7.80 4.31
N GLY A 25 -12.17 8.61 3.26
CA GLY A 25 -11.13 8.45 2.27
C GLY A 25 -9.75 8.45 2.93
N GLU A 26 -9.42 9.44 3.76
CA GLU A 26 -8.09 9.59 4.35
C GLU A 26 -7.56 8.33 5.05
N GLN A 27 -8.33 7.77 6.00
CA GLN A 27 -7.88 6.60 6.76
C GLN A 27 -7.80 5.35 5.89
N VAL A 28 -8.78 5.13 5.01
CA VAL A 28 -8.80 3.98 4.10
C VAL A 28 -7.64 4.06 3.11
N THR A 29 -7.36 5.24 2.55
CA THR A 29 -6.23 5.46 1.65
C THR A 29 -4.91 5.19 2.34
N LYS A 30 -4.69 5.72 3.55
CA LYS A 30 -3.43 5.50 4.29
C LYS A 30 -3.22 4.03 4.60
N GLN A 31 -4.27 3.36 5.06
CA GLN A 31 -4.23 1.92 5.32
C GLN A 31 -3.97 1.11 4.05
N PHE A 32 -4.55 1.52 2.92
CA PHE A 32 -4.30 0.89 1.63
C PHE A 32 -2.85 1.07 1.19
N LEU A 33 -2.34 2.31 1.24
CA LEU A 33 -0.95 2.62 0.88
C LEU A 33 0.06 1.88 1.77
N SER A 34 -0.20 1.73 3.06
CA SER A 34 0.69 1.02 3.99
C SER A 34 0.73 -0.50 3.77
N MET A 35 -0.12 -1.05 2.90
CA MET A 35 -0.13 -2.47 2.53
C MET A 35 0.02 -2.71 1.02
N SER A 36 0.07 -1.65 0.21
CA SER A 36 0.15 -1.69 -1.25
C SER A 36 1.53 -2.19 -1.69
N MET A 37 1.55 -3.20 -2.57
CA MET A 37 2.77 -3.89 -3.04
C MET A 37 2.77 -4.18 -4.54
N GLY A 38 2.22 -3.27 -5.35
CA GLY A 38 2.45 -3.32 -6.79
C GLY A 38 1.41 -2.67 -7.68
N TRP A 39 1.55 -2.95 -8.97
CA TRP A 39 0.78 -2.31 -10.04
C TRP A 39 -0.73 -2.51 -9.97
N ALA A 40 -1.20 -3.67 -9.51
CA ALA A 40 -2.63 -3.92 -9.37
C ALA A 40 -3.25 -3.00 -8.29
N ASP A 41 -2.50 -2.73 -7.21
CA ASP A 41 -2.91 -1.80 -6.16
C ASP A 41 -2.97 -0.37 -6.68
N ASN A 42 -1.99 0.05 -7.49
CA ASN A 42 -2.00 1.36 -8.14
C ASN A 42 -3.20 1.55 -9.08
N ILE A 43 -3.59 0.51 -9.81
CA ILE A 43 -4.79 0.54 -10.67
C ILE A 43 -6.04 0.69 -9.80
N LEU A 44 -6.17 -0.13 -8.75
CA LEU A 44 -7.30 -0.06 -7.82
C LEU A 44 -7.43 1.33 -7.17
N LEU A 45 -6.30 1.88 -6.73
CA LEU A 45 -6.21 3.21 -6.15
C LEU A 45 -6.64 4.30 -7.14
N ALA A 46 -6.29 4.15 -8.42
CA ALA A 46 -6.63 5.12 -9.47
C ALA A 46 -8.09 5.02 -9.96
N MET A 47 -8.69 3.82 -9.97
CA MET A 47 -10.04 3.61 -10.49
C MET A 47 -11.15 3.91 -9.47
N GLY A 48 -10.87 3.77 -8.18
CA GLY A 48 -11.77 4.20 -7.10
C GLY A 48 -11.07 5.14 -6.15
N PRO A 49 -10.70 6.37 -6.58
CA PRO A 49 -9.81 7.24 -5.82
C PRO A 49 -10.56 7.86 -4.62
N LEU A 50 -10.80 7.03 -3.62
CA LEU A 50 -11.16 7.45 -2.28
C LEU A 50 -9.94 8.18 -1.73
N GLY A 51 -10.10 9.45 -1.38
CA GLY A 51 -9.02 10.26 -0.83
C GLY A 51 -8.00 10.77 -1.84
N VAL A 52 -8.41 11.26 -3.03
CA VAL A 52 -7.53 11.93 -4.03
C VAL A 52 -6.49 12.87 -3.38
N ILE A 53 -6.95 13.76 -2.49
CA ILE A 53 -6.08 14.73 -1.80
C ILE A 53 -5.05 13.99 -0.94
N THR A 54 -5.49 12.97 -0.20
CA THR A 54 -4.61 12.13 0.63
C THR A 54 -3.53 11.48 -0.21
N ILE A 55 -3.87 10.91 -1.38
CA ILE A 55 -2.91 10.26 -2.27
C ILE A 55 -1.86 11.27 -2.76
N VAL A 56 -2.30 12.45 -3.22
CA VAL A 56 -1.41 13.51 -3.70
C VAL A 56 -0.50 14.00 -2.57
N VAL A 57 -1.06 14.24 -1.38
CA VAL A 57 -0.30 14.66 -0.20
C VAL A 57 0.70 13.58 0.21
N SER A 58 0.30 12.30 0.19
CA SER A 58 1.17 11.17 0.50
C SER A 58 2.34 11.06 -0.47
N ALA A 59 2.09 11.19 -1.77
CA ALA A 59 3.15 11.19 -2.78
C ALA A 59 4.14 12.35 -2.57
N ILE A 60 3.66 13.54 -2.21
CA ILE A 60 4.52 14.69 -1.86
C ILE A 60 5.30 14.43 -0.57
N ARG A 61 4.68 13.84 0.45
CA ARG A 61 5.33 13.54 1.74
C ARG A 61 6.47 12.54 1.59
N VAL A 62 6.29 11.55 0.73
CA VAL A 62 7.20 10.42 0.53
C VAL A 62 8.28 10.75 -0.52
N GLY A 63 7.89 11.26 -1.69
CA GLY A 63 8.80 11.46 -2.82
C GLY A 63 9.06 12.92 -3.21
N GLY A 64 8.44 13.90 -2.54
CA GLY A 64 8.53 15.31 -2.90
C GLY A 64 9.75 16.02 -2.31
N ASP A 65 10.37 16.89 -3.12
CA ASP A 65 11.40 17.82 -2.65
C ASP A 65 10.85 18.77 -1.55
N LYS A 66 11.75 19.33 -0.72
CA LYS A 66 11.46 20.20 0.42
C LYS A 66 10.48 21.34 0.09
N ARG A 67 10.51 21.85 -1.13
CA ARG A 67 9.59 22.90 -1.59
C ARG A 67 8.14 22.44 -1.66
N LEU A 68 7.89 21.25 -2.21
CA LEU A 68 6.55 20.68 -2.30
C LEU A 68 6.03 20.31 -0.91
N ARG A 69 6.89 19.75 -0.07
CA ARG A 69 6.57 19.45 1.33
C ARG A 69 6.25 20.71 2.13
N ALA A 70 6.93 21.82 1.87
CA ALA A 70 6.61 23.11 2.49
C ALA A 70 5.24 23.66 2.05
N LEU A 71 4.87 23.47 0.78
CA LEU A 71 3.57 23.93 0.25
C LEU A 71 2.39 23.25 0.94
N ILE A 72 2.52 21.97 1.32
CA ILE A 72 1.49 21.23 2.08
C ILE A 72 1.64 21.37 3.61
N GLY A 73 2.52 22.27 4.10
CA GLY A 73 2.74 22.49 5.54
C GLY A 73 3.54 21.39 6.25
N ARG A 74 4.21 20.49 5.53
CA ARG A 74 4.97 19.35 6.05
C ARG A 74 6.50 19.53 5.92
N ALA A 75 6.99 20.77 5.86
CA ALA A 75 8.42 21.08 5.68
C ALA A 75 9.34 20.47 6.73
N ARG A 76 8.85 20.23 7.95
CA ARG A 76 9.63 19.71 9.09
C ARG A 76 9.33 18.26 9.43
N GLU A 77 8.53 17.58 8.62
CA GLU A 77 8.24 16.17 8.82
C GLU A 77 9.51 15.32 8.54
N SER A 78 9.73 14.25 9.30
CA SER A 78 10.83 13.32 9.00
C SER A 78 10.37 12.22 8.04
N GLN A 79 11.30 11.60 7.33
CA GLN A 79 11.00 10.47 6.45
C GLN A 79 10.39 9.30 7.23
N SER A 80 10.86 9.05 8.46
CA SER A 80 10.33 7.99 9.34
C SER A 80 8.86 8.21 9.70
N VAL A 81 8.42 9.46 9.88
CA VAL A 81 7.00 9.77 10.13
C VAL A 81 6.15 9.48 8.90
N ALA A 82 6.65 9.81 7.70
CA ALA A 82 5.96 9.47 6.46
C ALA A 82 5.93 7.96 6.22
N GLU A 83 7.05 7.26 6.42
CA GLU A 83 7.16 5.80 6.30
C GLU A 83 6.25 5.06 7.28
N GLN A 84 6.21 5.48 8.55
CA GLN A 84 5.36 4.86 9.57
C GLN A 84 3.88 4.88 9.18
N GLU A 85 3.41 5.97 8.55
CA GLU A 85 1.99 6.17 8.26
C GLU A 85 1.57 5.70 6.86
N LEU A 86 2.46 5.78 5.87
CA LEU A 86 2.09 5.69 4.46
C LEU A 86 2.71 4.51 3.72
N LEU A 87 3.86 4.03 4.15
CA LEU A 87 4.61 3.01 3.42
C LEU A 87 4.40 1.64 4.04
N SER A 88 4.56 0.62 3.21
CA SER A 88 4.58 -0.77 3.62
C SER A 88 5.95 -1.23 4.12
N SER A 89 7.00 -0.43 3.89
CA SER A 89 8.39 -0.75 4.24
C SER A 89 8.66 -0.76 5.74
N THR A 90 9.71 -1.43 6.17
CA THR A 90 10.34 -1.17 7.48
C THR A 90 11.80 -0.76 7.26
N SER A 91 12.36 -0.01 8.19
CA SER A 91 13.71 0.55 8.12
C SER A 91 14.37 0.56 9.50
N GLU A 92 15.60 1.04 9.59
CA GLU A 92 16.29 1.27 10.86
C GLU A 92 15.53 2.25 11.80
N ASN A 93 14.63 3.06 11.24
CA ASN A 93 13.87 4.07 11.98
C ASN A 93 12.39 3.73 12.09
N VAL A 94 11.90 2.69 11.43
CA VAL A 94 10.49 2.29 11.47
C VAL A 94 10.38 0.77 11.51
N CYS A 95 9.76 0.25 12.57
CA CYS A 95 9.51 -1.18 12.73
C CYS A 95 8.03 -1.46 13.01
N GLU A 96 7.65 -2.73 12.90
CA GLU A 96 6.31 -3.22 13.22
C GLU A 96 6.36 -4.14 14.42
N MET A 97 5.47 -3.95 15.39
CA MET A 97 5.40 -4.80 16.58
C MET A 97 3.96 -5.19 16.91
N TRP A 98 3.79 -6.39 17.44
CA TRP A 98 2.51 -6.90 17.92
C TRP A 98 2.29 -6.54 19.39
N ASN A 99 1.21 -5.81 19.70
CA ASN A 99 0.91 -5.37 21.07
C ASN A 99 -0.02 -6.33 21.85
N GLY A 100 -0.32 -7.51 21.30
CA GLY A 100 -1.31 -8.44 21.87
C GLY A 100 -2.69 -8.38 21.20
N GLN A 101 -2.99 -7.30 20.49
CA GLN A 101 -4.28 -7.07 19.82
C GLN A 101 -4.14 -6.76 18.33
N GLN A 102 -3.14 -5.96 17.96
CA GLN A 102 -2.90 -5.54 16.59
C GLN A 102 -1.41 -5.30 16.34
N ILE A 103 -1.04 -5.24 15.07
CA ILE A 103 0.29 -4.82 14.63
C ILE A 103 0.33 -3.30 14.65
N VAL A 104 1.34 -2.74 15.30
CA VAL A 104 1.56 -1.30 15.44
C VAL A 104 2.89 -0.94 14.79
N ARG A 105 2.86 0.03 13.89
CA ARG A 105 4.07 0.63 13.31
C ARG A 105 4.62 1.67 14.28
N LEU A 106 5.91 1.61 14.58
CA LEU A 106 6.58 2.46 15.57
C LEU A 106 7.79 3.14 14.94
N ILE A 107 8.08 4.35 15.40
CA ILE A 107 9.35 5.03 15.09
C ILE A 107 10.42 4.52 16.07
N GLY A 108 11.52 4.05 15.51
CA GLY A 108 12.65 3.45 16.21
C GLY A 108 12.93 2.04 15.72
N ASP A 109 14.12 1.56 16.06
CA ASP A 109 14.56 0.21 15.72
C ASP A 109 14.03 -0.85 16.69
N SER A 110 13.90 -2.07 16.18
CA SER A 110 13.65 -3.28 16.96
C SER A 110 14.70 -4.34 16.63
N GLU A 111 15.92 -4.18 17.20
CA GLU A 111 16.96 -5.22 17.18
C GLU A 111 16.49 -6.57 17.76
N GLU A 112 15.38 -6.57 18.49
CA GLU A 112 14.82 -7.71 19.20
C GLU A 112 13.68 -8.41 18.45
N LEU A 113 13.41 -8.02 17.19
CA LEU A 113 12.45 -8.64 16.30
C LEU A 113 13.17 -9.27 15.09
N LYS A 114 13.07 -10.59 14.93
CA LYS A 114 13.75 -11.32 13.84
C LYS A 114 12.85 -12.34 13.17
N THR A 115 13.01 -12.49 11.86
CA THR A 115 12.42 -13.61 11.11
C THR A 115 13.33 -14.82 11.20
N LEU A 116 12.76 -15.95 11.60
CA LEU A 116 13.45 -17.21 11.79
C LEU A 116 12.73 -18.33 11.03
N ILE A 117 13.52 -19.32 10.63
CA ILE A 117 13.06 -20.48 9.89
C ILE A 117 13.39 -21.71 10.73
N ALA A 118 12.38 -22.40 11.25
CA ALA A 118 12.55 -23.66 11.94
C ALA A 118 12.38 -24.83 10.97
N THR A 119 13.27 -25.82 11.06
CA THR A 119 13.11 -27.11 10.38
C THR A 119 12.59 -28.17 11.34
N ARG A 120 12.09 -29.28 10.80
CA ARG A 120 11.61 -30.42 11.60
C ARG A 120 12.66 -31.02 12.53
N ASP A 121 13.94 -30.89 12.18
CA ASP A 121 15.05 -31.39 12.98
C ASP A 121 15.31 -30.52 14.24
N GLY A 122 14.51 -29.47 14.45
CA GLY A 122 14.63 -28.55 15.58
C GLY A 122 15.71 -27.50 15.39
N ALA A 123 16.35 -27.45 14.21
CA ALA A 123 17.29 -26.40 13.86
C ALA A 123 16.52 -25.12 13.50
N VAL A 124 17.07 -23.97 13.93
CA VAL A 124 16.51 -22.65 13.67
C VAL A 124 17.56 -21.83 12.95
N TYR A 125 17.18 -21.29 11.80
CA TYR A 125 18.04 -20.50 10.92
C TYR A 125 17.51 -19.08 10.81
N ASP A 126 18.41 -18.11 10.69
CA ASP A 126 18.06 -16.77 10.22
C ASP A 126 17.94 -16.76 8.69
N ILE A 127 17.53 -15.63 8.12
CA ILE A 127 17.32 -15.52 6.65
C ILE A 127 18.62 -15.82 5.91
N GLN A 128 19.75 -15.26 6.37
CA GLN A 128 21.05 -15.48 5.73
C GLN A 128 21.43 -16.96 5.71
N THR A 129 21.44 -17.62 6.87
CA THR A 129 21.83 -19.03 6.97
C THR A 129 20.83 -19.92 6.22
N ALA A 130 19.55 -19.59 6.20
CA ALA A 130 18.54 -20.34 5.45
C ALA A 130 18.75 -20.24 3.93
N MET A 131 19.19 -19.09 3.40
CA MET A 131 19.57 -18.94 1.99
C MET A 131 20.84 -19.75 1.66
N GLU A 132 21.86 -19.70 2.53
CA GLU A 132 23.11 -20.46 2.35
C GLU A 132 22.89 -21.98 2.35
N ASN A 133 21.89 -22.47 3.08
CA ASN A 133 21.48 -23.89 3.11
C ASN A 133 20.42 -24.25 2.06
N GLU A 134 20.16 -23.36 1.08
CA GLU A 134 19.16 -23.57 0.01
C GLU A 134 17.74 -23.86 0.53
N LEU A 135 17.41 -23.43 1.76
CA LEU A 135 16.07 -23.55 2.34
C LEU A 135 15.15 -22.44 1.84
N LEU A 136 15.72 -21.28 1.51
CA LEU A 136 15.03 -20.15 0.92
C LEU A 136 15.60 -19.84 -0.46
N THR A 137 14.74 -19.41 -1.37
CA THR A 137 15.10 -18.93 -2.70
C THR A 137 14.36 -17.63 -3.00
N PHE A 138 14.94 -16.78 -3.83
CA PHE A 138 14.22 -15.61 -4.33
C PHE A 138 13.15 -16.03 -5.33
N LYS A 139 11.94 -15.48 -5.19
CA LYS A 139 10.82 -15.78 -6.11
C LYS A 139 10.96 -15.08 -7.47
N LYS A 140 11.68 -13.95 -7.50
CA LYS A 140 12.09 -13.22 -8.72
C LYS A 140 13.62 -13.30 -8.84
N ASP A 141 14.16 -13.13 -10.05
CA ASP A 141 15.60 -13.01 -10.29
C ASP A 141 16.14 -11.73 -9.62
N CYS A 142 16.40 -11.81 -8.31
CA CYS A 142 17.02 -10.79 -7.50
C CYS A 142 18.35 -11.36 -7.01
N HIS A 143 19.42 -10.64 -7.29
CA HIS A 143 20.75 -10.93 -6.74
C HIS A 143 21.03 -9.88 -5.69
N LEU A 144 21.00 -10.27 -4.42
CA LEU A 144 21.55 -9.48 -3.34
C LEU A 144 22.99 -9.92 -3.08
N ASP A 145 23.86 -8.95 -2.86
CA ASP A 145 25.21 -9.23 -2.39
C ASP A 145 25.17 -9.79 -0.96
N ALA A 146 26.24 -10.48 -0.55
CA ALA A 146 26.33 -11.09 0.77
C ALA A 146 26.14 -10.08 1.92
N GLU A 147 26.60 -8.83 1.72
CA GLU A 147 26.42 -7.77 2.71
C GLU A 147 24.97 -7.27 2.77
N GLU A 148 24.30 -7.13 1.63
CA GLU A 148 22.90 -6.72 1.59
C GLU A 148 22.00 -7.80 2.21
N LEU A 149 22.30 -9.07 1.97
CA LEU A 149 21.61 -10.19 2.61
C LEU A 149 21.81 -10.18 4.13
N ARG A 150 23.02 -9.84 4.61
CA ARG A 150 23.32 -9.70 6.05
C ARG A 150 22.55 -8.54 6.67
N VAL A 151 22.44 -7.41 5.98
CA VAL A 151 21.62 -6.27 6.42
C VAL A 151 20.14 -6.66 6.44
N LEU A 152 19.65 -7.36 5.41
CA LEU A 152 18.28 -7.85 5.31
C LEU A 152 17.93 -8.80 6.47
N SER A 153 18.82 -9.75 6.80
CA SER A 153 18.63 -10.73 7.89
C SER A 153 18.56 -10.08 9.28
N ASN A 154 19.25 -8.96 9.47
CA ASN A 154 19.28 -8.24 10.75
C ASN A 154 18.22 -7.13 10.86
N ALA A 155 17.60 -6.73 9.76
CA ALA A 155 16.59 -5.68 9.75
C ALA A 155 15.24 -6.17 10.32
N ALA A 156 14.50 -5.25 10.95
CA ALA A 156 13.19 -5.55 11.50
C ALA A 156 12.21 -6.05 10.41
N PRO A 157 11.54 -7.20 10.58
CA PRO A 157 10.63 -7.74 9.57
C PRO A 157 9.32 -6.95 9.43
N ASN A 158 8.68 -7.11 8.28
CA ASN A 158 7.32 -6.60 8.01
C ASN A 158 6.29 -7.62 8.53
N LEU A 159 5.80 -7.44 9.75
CA LEU A 159 4.75 -8.29 10.32
C LEU A 159 3.43 -8.16 9.55
N ALA A 160 3.01 -6.95 9.21
CA ALA A 160 1.75 -6.65 8.54
C ALA A 160 1.63 -7.32 7.16
N LEU A 161 2.73 -7.65 6.50
CA LEU A 161 2.71 -8.33 5.21
C LEU A 161 2.73 -9.85 5.31
N ASN A 162 3.19 -10.37 6.46
CA ASN A 162 3.47 -11.80 6.68
C ASN A 162 2.55 -12.44 7.72
N VAL A 163 1.43 -11.79 8.06
CA VAL A 163 0.39 -12.36 8.92
C VAL A 163 -0.70 -13.01 8.05
N PRO A 164 -1.37 -14.09 8.53
CA PRO A 164 -2.44 -14.73 7.78
C PRO A 164 -3.52 -13.80 7.27
N ASN A 165 -3.84 -13.95 5.98
CA ASN A 165 -4.81 -13.15 5.24
C ASN A 165 -4.50 -11.63 5.20
N ALA A 166 -3.26 -11.23 5.48
CA ALA A 166 -2.93 -9.80 5.49
C ALA A 166 -2.86 -9.18 4.08
N THR A 167 -2.48 -9.98 3.07
CA THR A 167 -2.56 -9.57 1.67
C THR A 167 -3.57 -10.43 0.93
N ALA A 168 -4.47 -9.81 0.16
CA ALA A 168 -5.38 -10.54 -0.73
C ALA A 168 -4.57 -11.37 -1.75
N HIS A 169 -5.11 -12.51 -2.14
CA HIS A 169 -4.46 -13.30 -3.19
C HIS A 169 -4.44 -12.53 -4.52
N LEU A 170 -3.40 -12.76 -5.33
CA LEU A 170 -3.16 -12.01 -6.57
C LEU A 170 -4.37 -12.07 -7.53
N TYR A 171 -5.03 -13.24 -7.64
CA TYR A 171 -6.22 -13.39 -8.50
C TYR A 171 -7.41 -12.56 -8.01
N GLU A 172 -7.59 -12.44 -6.70
CA GLU A 172 -8.67 -11.66 -6.10
C GLU A 172 -8.41 -10.17 -6.33
N LEU A 173 -7.17 -9.74 -6.13
CA LEU A 173 -6.74 -8.38 -6.37
C LEU A 173 -6.95 -7.95 -7.82
N TRP A 174 -6.53 -8.78 -8.78
CA TRP A 174 -6.77 -8.53 -10.21
C TRP A 174 -8.26 -8.60 -10.57
N GLY A 175 -9.05 -9.43 -9.88
CA GLY A 175 -10.51 -9.48 -10.03
C GLY A 175 -11.17 -8.15 -9.62
N TRP A 176 -10.80 -7.61 -8.47
CA TRP A 176 -11.25 -6.29 -8.01
C TRP A 176 -10.76 -5.17 -8.93
N ALA A 177 -9.51 -5.24 -9.40
CA ALA A 177 -8.96 -4.28 -10.34
C ALA A 177 -9.78 -4.28 -11.65
N ALA A 178 -10.06 -5.45 -12.23
CA ALA A 178 -10.87 -5.58 -13.43
C ALA A 178 -12.31 -5.06 -13.21
N LEU A 179 -12.92 -5.36 -12.07
CA LEU A 179 -14.24 -4.86 -11.72
C LEU A 179 -14.24 -3.33 -11.61
N SER A 180 -13.24 -2.73 -10.95
CA SER A 180 -13.11 -1.28 -10.83
C SER A 180 -12.94 -0.60 -12.19
N VAL A 181 -12.14 -1.20 -13.07
CA VAL A 181 -11.95 -0.73 -14.46
C VAL A 181 -13.28 -0.76 -15.22
N LEU A 182 -14.04 -1.85 -15.08
CA LEU A 182 -15.34 -2.00 -15.73
C LEU A 182 -16.34 -0.94 -15.24
N LEU A 183 -16.42 -0.72 -13.93
CA LEU A 183 -17.30 0.30 -13.34
C LEU A 183 -16.91 1.71 -13.81
N GLN A 184 -15.61 2.01 -13.87
CA GLN A 184 -15.12 3.30 -14.34
C GLN A 184 -15.40 3.51 -15.84
N LEU A 185 -15.25 2.47 -16.66
CA LEU A 185 -15.63 2.50 -18.07
C LEU A 185 -17.14 2.72 -18.24
N PHE A 186 -17.96 2.06 -17.43
CA PHE A 186 -19.41 2.29 -17.42
C PHE A 186 -19.75 3.74 -17.08
N ALA A 187 -19.11 4.32 -16.06
CA ALA A 187 -19.29 5.71 -15.67
C ALA A 187 -18.87 6.72 -16.76
N LEU A 188 -17.96 6.35 -17.67
CA LEU A 188 -17.58 7.16 -18.83
C LEU A 188 -18.49 6.96 -20.04
N VAL A 189 -18.93 5.73 -20.30
CA VAL A 189 -19.73 5.39 -21.49
C VAL A 189 -21.20 5.76 -21.31
N PHE A 190 -21.77 5.54 -20.12
CA PHE A 190 -23.20 5.78 -19.87
C PHE A 190 -23.59 7.26 -20.09
N PRO A 191 -22.86 8.27 -19.54
CA PRO A 191 -23.14 9.67 -19.84
C PRO A 191 -22.91 10.03 -21.32
N ALA A 192 -21.99 9.35 -22.00
CA ALA A 192 -21.75 9.54 -23.43
C ALA A 192 -22.98 9.13 -24.25
N LEU A 193 -23.53 7.96 -23.96
CA LEU A 193 -24.73 7.44 -24.61
C LEU A 193 -25.95 8.32 -24.31
N ALA A 194 -26.11 8.74 -23.05
CA ALA A 194 -27.16 9.67 -22.64
C ALA A 194 -27.09 11.01 -23.40
N THR A 195 -25.89 11.55 -23.56
CA THR A 195 -25.67 12.87 -24.19
C THR A 195 -25.80 12.80 -25.71
N PHE A 196 -25.17 11.82 -26.37
CA PHE A 196 -25.07 11.80 -27.84
C PHE A 196 -26.13 10.96 -28.54
N PHE A 197 -26.57 9.85 -27.95
CA PHE A 197 -27.52 8.93 -28.59
C PHE A 197 -28.96 9.16 -28.11
N TRP A 198 -29.17 9.24 -26.80
CA TRP A 198 -30.52 9.41 -26.23
C TRP A 198 -30.98 10.87 -26.12
N GLN A 199 -30.06 11.82 -26.25
CA GLN A 199 -30.34 13.26 -26.15
C GLN A 199 -31.17 13.61 -24.89
N TRP A 200 -30.81 13.02 -23.74
CA TRP A 200 -31.51 13.28 -22.50
C TRP A 200 -31.44 14.78 -22.17
N GLU A 201 -32.58 15.44 -22.02
CA GLU A 201 -32.65 16.85 -21.60
C GLU A 201 -32.41 16.98 -20.09
N ASN A 202 -31.38 17.73 -19.71
CA ASN A 202 -31.18 18.13 -18.31
C ASN A 202 -31.76 19.53 -18.12
N GLY A 203 -32.75 19.67 -17.22
CA GLY A 203 -33.35 20.96 -16.87
C GLY A 203 -34.14 21.65 -18.00
N GLY A 204 -34.62 20.92 -19.01
CA GLY A 204 -35.42 21.47 -20.11
C GLY A 204 -34.61 22.18 -21.20
N SER A 205 -33.30 21.92 -21.24
CA SER A 205 -32.43 22.30 -22.35
C SER A 205 -31.53 21.13 -22.71
N THR A 206 -31.16 21.01 -23.98
CA THR A 206 -30.17 20.02 -24.43
C THR A 206 -28.87 20.21 -23.66
N VAL A 207 -28.33 19.13 -23.09
CA VAL A 207 -27.05 19.13 -22.37
C VAL A 207 -26.00 19.88 -23.20
N GLN A 208 -25.37 20.88 -22.60
CA GLN A 208 -24.36 21.70 -23.29
C GLN A 208 -23.24 20.81 -23.82
N SER A 209 -22.92 20.94 -25.11
CA SER A 209 -22.02 20.02 -25.82
C SER A 209 -20.60 19.94 -25.25
N TYR A 210 -20.19 20.90 -24.41
CA TYR A 210 -18.90 20.90 -23.73
C TYR A 210 -18.88 20.11 -22.42
N GLY A 211 -20.04 19.76 -21.84
CA GLY A 211 -20.13 19.12 -20.53
C GLY A 211 -19.46 17.75 -20.50
N TYR A 212 -19.86 16.87 -21.43
CA TYR A 212 -19.30 15.51 -21.52
C TYR A 212 -17.79 15.50 -21.86
N PRO A 213 -17.30 16.25 -22.88
CA PRO A 213 -15.87 16.34 -23.14
C PRO A 213 -15.05 16.84 -21.95
N CYS A 214 -15.55 17.82 -21.19
CA CYS A 214 -14.86 18.31 -19.99
C CYS A 214 -14.79 17.23 -18.90
N PHE A 215 -15.91 16.55 -18.64
CA PHE A 215 -16.00 15.45 -17.68
C PHE A 215 -15.04 14.29 -18.04
N SER A 216 -15.02 13.86 -19.30
CA SER A 216 -14.18 12.74 -19.73
C SER A 216 -12.69 13.08 -19.65
N VAL A 217 -12.28 14.26 -20.13
CA VAL A 217 -10.90 14.73 -20.02
C VAL A 217 -10.48 14.88 -18.56
N GLY A 218 -11.32 15.47 -17.72
CA GLY A 218 -11.06 15.62 -16.28
C GLY A 218 -10.90 14.26 -15.58
N THR A 219 -11.77 13.29 -15.90
CA THR A 219 -11.71 11.94 -15.34
C THR A 219 -10.42 11.22 -15.74
N VAL A 220 -10.04 11.25 -17.01
CA VAL A 220 -8.81 10.64 -17.50
C VAL A 220 -7.58 11.31 -16.88
N CYS A 221 -7.57 12.64 -16.80
CA CYS A 221 -6.49 13.40 -16.15
C CYS A 221 -6.34 13.01 -14.66
N LEU A 222 -7.46 12.85 -13.94
CA LEU A 222 -7.45 12.47 -12.54
C LEU A 222 -6.93 11.04 -12.33
N ILE A 223 -7.41 10.08 -13.12
CA ILE A 223 -6.92 8.68 -13.06
C ILE A 223 -5.41 8.63 -13.33
N MET A 224 -4.93 9.31 -14.38
CA MET A 224 -3.50 9.36 -14.69
C MET A 224 -2.70 10.01 -13.56
N GLY A 225 -3.20 11.11 -12.98
CA GLY A 225 -2.55 11.79 -11.87
C GLY A 225 -2.41 10.91 -10.63
N ILE A 226 -3.48 10.18 -10.27
CA ILE A 226 -3.45 9.23 -9.16
C ILE A 226 -2.52 8.06 -9.44
N MET A 227 -2.52 7.53 -10.66
CA MET A 227 -1.62 6.45 -11.05
C MET A 227 -0.14 6.88 -10.97
N MET A 228 0.18 8.11 -11.37
CA MET A 228 1.52 8.68 -11.20
C MET A 228 1.87 8.84 -9.71
N CYS A 229 0.94 9.31 -8.88
CA CYS A 229 1.17 9.45 -7.44
C CYS A 229 1.43 8.08 -6.77
N GLY A 230 0.64 7.05 -7.11
CA GLY A 230 0.86 5.68 -6.64
C GLY A 230 2.23 5.15 -7.05
N HIS A 231 2.60 5.34 -8.31
CA HIS A 231 3.93 4.94 -8.81
C HIS A 231 5.08 5.69 -8.11
N VAL A 232 4.91 6.95 -7.72
CA VAL A 232 5.91 7.69 -6.93
C VAL A 232 6.05 7.08 -5.53
N ILE A 233 4.94 6.70 -4.89
CA ILE A 233 4.94 6.09 -3.56
C ILE A 233 5.59 4.70 -3.62
N GLU A 234 5.18 3.85 -4.57
CA GLU A 234 5.75 2.51 -4.78
C GLU A 234 7.25 2.60 -5.12
N GLY A 235 7.66 3.57 -5.94
CA GLY A 235 9.05 3.74 -6.33
C GLY A 235 10.02 4.12 -5.20
N VAL A 236 9.52 4.49 -4.01
CA VAL A 236 10.36 4.72 -2.82
C VAL A 236 10.67 3.42 -2.08
N THR A 237 9.89 2.37 -2.31
CA THR A 237 10.07 1.08 -1.64
C THR A 237 10.61 0.01 -2.60
N GLU A 238 11.50 -0.83 -2.09
CA GLU A 238 12.01 -2.02 -2.77
C GLU A 238 11.40 -3.26 -2.11
N GLU A 239 10.84 -4.13 -2.94
CA GLU A 239 10.13 -5.34 -2.51
C GLU A 239 10.94 -6.59 -2.84
N ILE A 240 11.12 -7.44 -1.84
CA ILE A 240 11.83 -8.71 -1.95
C ILE A 240 10.90 -9.81 -1.46
N GLU A 241 10.67 -10.82 -2.31
CA GLU A 241 9.91 -12.02 -1.94
C GLU A 241 10.84 -13.23 -1.89
N LEU A 242 10.96 -13.81 -0.69
CA LEU A 242 11.66 -15.08 -0.45
C LEU A 242 10.64 -16.21 -0.38
N GLN A 243 10.93 -17.35 -0.97
CA GLN A 243 10.07 -18.52 -0.92
C GLN A 243 10.84 -19.71 -0.34
N VAL A 244 10.16 -20.58 0.39
CA VAL A 244 10.74 -21.86 0.83
C VAL A 244 11.03 -22.74 -0.39
N SER A 245 12.26 -23.21 -0.50
CA SER A 245 12.73 -24.06 -1.60
C SER A 245 12.00 -25.40 -1.61
N ASN A 246 11.45 -25.79 -2.76
CA ASN A 246 10.76 -27.07 -2.92
C ASN A 246 11.70 -28.27 -3.07
N ASP A 247 12.99 -28.04 -3.34
CA ASP A 247 13.85 -29.08 -3.92
C ASP A 247 14.54 -30.00 -2.92
N ASN A 248 14.84 -29.60 -1.68
CA ASN A 248 15.67 -30.45 -0.78
C ASN A 248 15.22 -30.67 0.67
N ALA A 249 14.29 -29.88 1.22
CA ALA A 249 13.74 -30.14 2.57
C ALA A 249 12.45 -29.35 2.86
N GLY A 250 11.97 -28.54 1.91
CA GLY A 250 10.99 -27.49 2.14
C GLY A 250 9.54 -27.92 2.37
N LYS A 251 9.28 -29.22 2.61
CA LYS A 251 7.93 -29.66 2.98
C LYS A 251 7.57 -29.35 4.42
N ASP A 252 8.53 -29.00 5.27
CA ASP A 252 8.28 -28.79 6.71
C ASP A 252 9.08 -27.63 7.34
N ALA A 253 9.60 -26.69 6.54
CA ALA A 253 10.21 -25.48 7.08
C ALA A 253 9.11 -24.50 7.52
N MET A 254 9.12 -24.10 8.79
CA MET A 254 8.16 -23.18 9.37
C MET A 254 8.80 -21.81 9.53
N ILE A 255 8.21 -20.80 8.89
CA ILE A 255 8.62 -19.41 9.03
C ILE A 255 7.85 -18.77 10.17
N PHE A 256 8.57 -18.09 11.07
CA PHE A 256 7.95 -17.30 12.12
C PHE A 256 8.81 -16.07 12.47
N CYS A 257 8.17 -15.02 12.94
CA CYS A 257 8.84 -13.87 13.51
C CYS A 257 8.89 -14.02 15.04
N TYR A 258 10.07 -13.95 15.60
CA TYR A 258 10.27 -13.89 17.04
C TYR A 258 10.30 -12.43 17.48
N GLN A 259 9.41 -12.08 18.42
CA GLN A 259 9.38 -10.79 19.08
C GLN A 259 9.70 -10.96 20.56
N ARG A 260 10.72 -10.25 21.05
CA ARG A 260 10.97 -10.13 22.49
C ARG A 260 10.04 -9.08 23.11
N GLY A 261 9.54 -9.38 24.31
CA GLY A 261 8.66 -8.48 25.04
C GLY A 261 9.37 -7.22 25.52
N ARG A 262 8.75 -6.06 25.25
CA ARG A 262 9.28 -4.73 25.57
C ARG A 262 8.15 -3.75 25.84
N THR A 263 8.44 -2.66 26.53
CA THR A 263 7.51 -1.55 26.70
C THR A 263 8.10 -0.31 26.05
N VAL A 264 7.35 0.32 25.15
CA VAL A 264 7.77 1.53 24.43
C VAL A 264 6.77 2.63 24.78
N GLY A 265 7.23 3.65 25.52
CA GLY A 265 6.34 4.65 26.09
C GLY A 265 5.30 4.01 27.01
N GLU A 266 4.02 4.17 26.69
CA GLU A 266 2.90 3.58 27.43
C GLU A 266 2.39 2.26 26.83
N GLN A 267 2.92 1.82 25.68
CA GLN A 267 2.50 0.59 25.01
C GLN A 267 3.34 -0.60 25.45
N HIS A 268 2.67 -1.69 25.80
CA HIS A 268 3.28 -2.95 26.18
C HIS A 268 3.23 -3.95 25.01
N PHE A 269 4.39 -4.49 24.64
CA PHE A 269 4.56 -5.50 23.62
C PHE A 269 4.99 -6.81 24.30
N PRO A 270 4.18 -7.88 24.24
CA PRO A 270 4.54 -9.16 24.85
C PRO A 270 5.62 -9.89 24.03
N SER A 271 6.31 -10.83 24.67
CA SER A 271 7.14 -11.81 23.95
C SER A 271 6.23 -12.79 23.21
N CYS A 272 6.37 -12.91 21.90
CA CYS A 272 5.58 -13.85 21.10
C CYS A 272 6.35 -14.39 19.89
N ALA A 273 5.87 -15.52 19.37
CA ALA A 273 6.23 -16.01 18.05
C ALA A 273 5.02 -15.84 17.14
N ILE A 274 5.20 -15.13 16.03
CA ILE A 274 4.16 -14.85 15.04
C ILE A 274 4.44 -15.74 13.83
N PHE A 275 3.56 -16.71 13.62
CA PHE A 275 3.71 -17.68 12.54
C PHE A 275 3.25 -17.07 11.22
N ASN A 276 4.05 -17.25 10.18
CA ASN A 276 3.69 -16.81 8.83
C ASN A 276 2.64 -17.76 8.24
N SER A 277 1.77 -17.21 7.42
CA SER A 277 0.66 -17.95 6.80
C SER A 277 1.08 -18.71 5.55
N GLU A 278 2.04 -18.18 4.82
CA GLU A 278 2.50 -18.70 3.55
C GLU A 278 3.95 -19.14 3.67
N SER A 279 4.38 -20.03 2.78
CA SER A 279 5.79 -20.39 2.59
C SER A 279 6.58 -19.27 1.86
N VAL A 280 6.11 -18.03 1.96
CA VAL A 280 6.65 -16.84 1.31
C VAL A 280 6.87 -15.76 2.36
N ILE A 281 8.03 -15.12 2.33
CA ILE A 281 8.39 -13.97 3.15
C ILE A 281 8.37 -12.75 2.24
N LYS A 282 7.45 -11.82 2.51
CA LYS A 282 7.38 -10.53 1.83
C LYS A 282 8.14 -9.49 2.65
N ILE A 283 9.13 -8.87 2.04
CA ILE A 283 9.96 -7.84 2.68
C ILE A 283 9.86 -6.58 1.86
N SER A 284 9.61 -5.45 2.52
CA SER A 284 9.65 -4.13 1.88
C SER A 284 10.58 -3.20 2.65
N ARG A 285 11.43 -2.51 1.91
CA ARG A 285 12.48 -1.62 2.42
C ARG A 285 12.45 -0.29 1.69
N ILE A 286 12.94 0.77 2.34
CA ILE A 286 13.19 2.02 1.62
C ILE A 286 14.35 1.80 0.65
N GLY A 287 14.14 2.11 -0.63
CA GLY A 287 15.13 1.91 -1.69
C GLY A 287 16.35 2.82 -1.55
N HIS A 288 17.52 2.32 -1.93
CA HIS A 288 18.81 2.96 -1.62
C HIS A 288 19.00 4.35 -2.29
N ASN A 289 18.30 4.60 -3.40
CA ASN A 289 18.32 5.87 -4.14
C ASN A 289 17.58 7.04 -3.44
N THR A 290 16.85 6.78 -2.36
CA THR A 290 16.12 7.85 -1.64
C THR A 290 16.95 8.55 -0.55
N LYS A 291 18.13 8.02 -0.22
CA LYS A 291 19.06 8.66 0.73
C LYS A 291 19.61 10.01 0.24
N ASP A 292 19.52 10.30 -1.06
CA ASP A 292 20.10 11.49 -1.70
C ASP A 292 19.17 12.72 -1.74
N TYR A 293 17.94 12.64 -1.22
CA TYR A 293 17.00 13.78 -1.17
C TYR A 293 17.11 14.64 0.11
N VAL A 294 18.23 14.50 0.85
CA VAL A 294 18.53 15.27 2.07
C VAL A 294 19.02 16.67 1.77
#